data_AF-A0A0D2B881-F1
#
_entry.id   AF-A0A0D2B881-F1
#
_cell.length_a   1.000
_cell.length_b   1.000
_cell.length_c   1.000
_cell.angle_alpha   90.00
_cell.angle_beta   90.00
_cell.angle_gamma   90.00
#
_symmetry.space_group_name_H-M   'P 1'
#
loop_
_entity.id
_entity.type
_entity.pdbx_description
1 polymer ?
#
loop_
_entity_poly.entity_id
_entity_poly.type
_entity_poly.pdbx_seq_one_letter_code
_entity_poly.pdbx_strand_id
1 'polypeptide(L)'
;MPVSTRQSVRPKPTKDLPSSDVASPSPTPSSPISRLLEMNTYKLTTPLLVFFATTHTIGGLLLSNDFGVEGNALFSAMQTVSFDFMGSRRTLHDFYMGFGLGVTVFLFMSAALSWALSVYSSRAAAGTMLLSSPRRETKAEARKVDDVHGNMAIGSKSDLSLEELLSALKWILFLSNFANMLLCYVYFFIPPMVVSTVIAALLGWECFKDWAS
;
A
#
# COMPACT_ATOMS: atom_id res chain seq x y z
N MET A 1 82.46 26.31 -35.19
CA MET A 1 81.57 25.62 -36.16
C MET A 1 82.26 24.30 -36.53
N PRO A 2 81.59 23.13 -36.63
CA PRO A 2 80.15 22.88 -36.81
C PRO A 2 79.49 22.11 -35.65
N VAL A 3 78.15 22.19 -35.64
CA VAL A 3 77.20 21.50 -34.76
C VAL A 3 76.96 20.09 -35.31
N SER A 4 77.14 19.05 -34.50
CA SER A 4 76.78 17.67 -34.85
C SER A 4 75.50 17.28 -34.11
N THR A 5 74.41 17.30 -34.86
CA THR A 5 73.06 16.94 -34.44
C THR A 5 72.95 15.41 -34.31
N ARG A 6 72.86 14.89 -33.07
CA ARG A 6 72.62 13.45 -32.85
C ARG A 6 71.11 13.19 -32.83
N GLN A 7 70.69 12.46 -33.85
CA GLN A 7 69.33 12.07 -34.18
C GLN A 7 68.71 11.16 -33.10
N SER A 8 67.57 11.57 -32.55
CA SER A 8 66.76 10.77 -31.63
C SER A 8 66.12 9.60 -32.38
N VAL A 9 66.46 8.37 -31.97
CA VAL A 9 65.89 7.13 -32.48
C VAL A 9 64.50 6.96 -31.86
N ARG A 10 63.46 7.06 -32.70
CA ARG A 10 62.07 6.79 -32.32
C ARG A 10 61.85 5.29 -32.10
N PRO A 11 61.37 4.85 -30.92
CA PRO A 11 60.97 3.45 -30.75
C PRO A 11 59.69 3.15 -31.54
N LYS A 12 59.67 1.93 -32.08
CA LYS A 12 58.60 1.33 -32.88
C LYS A 12 57.33 1.18 -32.00
N PRO A 13 56.12 1.48 -32.49
CA PRO A 13 54.91 1.31 -31.70
C PRO A 13 54.63 -0.18 -31.50
N THR A 14 54.75 -0.61 -30.25
CA THR A 14 54.30 -1.92 -29.77
C THR A 14 52.78 -1.98 -29.91
N LYS A 15 52.30 -3.01 -30.62
CA LYS A 15 50.87 -3.34 -30.69
C LYS A 15 50.51 -4.01 -29.37
N ASP A 16 50.04 -3.24 -28.41
CA ASP A 16 49.53 -3.77 -27.16
C ASP A 16 48.00 -3.90 -27.21
N LEU A 17 47.60 -5.10 -26.78
CA LEU A 17 46.30 -5.76 -26.69
C LEU A 17 45.04 -4.91 -26.46
N PRO A 18 43.87 -5.42 -26.89
CA PRO A 18 42.59 -4.84 -26.54
C PRO A 18 42.41 -4.82 -25.02
N SER A 19 42.12 -3.63 -24.50
CA SER A 19 41.61 -3.40 -23.17
C SER A 19 40.43 -4.34 -22.92
N SER A 20 40.63 -5.30 -22.02
CA SER A 20 39.54 -6.03 -21.40
C SER A 20 38.77 -5.04 -20.53
N ASP A 21 37.84 -4.33 -21.16
CA ASP A 21 36.76 -3.61 -20.49
C ASP A 21 36.00 -4.64 -19.66
N VAL A 22 36.27 -4.62 -18.36
CA VAL A 22 35.45 -5.32 -17.36
C VAL A 22 34.10 -4.64 -17.40
N ALA A 23 33.21 -5.18 -18.24
CA ALA A 23 31.81 -4.84 -18.28
C ALA A 23 31.27 -4.96 -16.85
N SER A 24 31.02 -3.80 -16.22
CA SER A 24 30.24 -3.75 -14.99
C SER A 24 28.92 -4.46 -15.27
N PRO A 25 28.48 -5.41 -14.43
CA PRO A 25 27.20 -6.08 -14.63
C PRO A 25 26.11 -5.01 -14.64
N SER A 26 25.48 -4.84 -15.80
CA SER A 26 24.32 -3.99 -15.97
C SER A 26 23.24 -4.44 -14.99
N PRO A 27 22.55 -3.51 -14.30
CA PRO A 27 21.44 -3.87 -13.42
C PRO A 27 20.40 -4.59 -14.27
N THR A 28 20.23 -5.89 -14.02
CA THR A 28 19.23 -6.70 -14.70
C THR A 28 17.86 -6.05 -14.45
N PRO A 29 17.07 -5.77 -15.50
CA PRO A 29 15.75 -5.20 -15.32
C PRO A 29 14.91 -6.19 -14.52
N SER A 30 14.57 -5.82 -13.28
CA SER A 30 13.68 -6.60 -12.43
C SER A 30 12.38 -6.87 -13.18
N SER A 31 11.92 -8.13 -13.15
CA SER A 31 10.70 -8.53 -13.84
C SER A 31 9.51 -7.66 -13.38
N PRO A 32 8.50 -7.40 -14.22
CA PRO A 32 7.34 -6.60 -13.81
C PRO A 32 6.63 -7.19 -12.58
N ILE A 33 6.69 -8.51 -12.40
CA ILE A 33 6.17 -9.22 -11.22
C ILE A 33 7.00 -8.89 -9.97
N SER A 34 8.34 -8.84 -10.11
CA SER A 34 9.24 -8.43 -9.03
C SER A 34 8.97 -6.99 -8.59
N ARG A 35 8.71 -6.08 -9.55
CA ARG A 35 8.34 -4.69 -9.25
C ARG A 35 6.97 -4.57 -8.55
N LEU A 36 6.01 -5.42 -8.91
CA LEU A 36 4.71 -5.48 -8.24
C LEU A 36 4.81 -6.04 -6.82
N LEU A 37 5.71 -7.01 -6.60
CA LEU A 37 5.97 -7.58 -5.27
C LEU A 37 6.75 -6.62 -4.34
N GLU A 38 7.59 -5.75 -4.91
CA GLU A 38 8.29 -4.68 -4.19
C GLU A 38 7.39 -3.46 -3.91
N MET A 39 6.30 -3.30 -4.67
CA MET A 39 5.37 -2.21 -4.46
C MET A 39 4.62 -2.40 -3.14
N ASN A 40 4.53 -1.30 -2.39
CA ASN A 40 3.71 -1.23 -1.18
C ASN A 40 2.27 -1.68 -1.49
N THR A 41 1.90 -2.84 -0.96
CA THR A 41 0.65 -3.54 -1.25
C THR A 41 -0.58 -2.71 -0.85
N TYR A 42 -0.45 -1.81 0.12
CA TYR A 42 -1.49 -0.83 0.49
C TYR A 42 -1.81 0.16 -0.66
N LYS A 43 -0.86 0.46 -1.55
CA LYS A 43 -1.09 1.31 -2.74
C LYS A 43 -1.94 0.65 -3.80
N LEU A 44 -1.89 -0.68 -3.91
CA LEU A 44 -2.75 -1.46 -4.80
C LEU A 44 -4.13 -1.69 -4.17
N THR A 45 -4.16 -1.92 -2.86
CA THR A 45 -5.40 -2.20 -2.13
C THR A 45 -6.33 -0.99 -2.09
N THR A 46 -5.78 0.22 -1.95
CA THR A 46 -6.57 1.47 -1.88
C THR A 46 -7.49 1.69 -3.10
N PRO A 47 -6.98 1.75 -4.35
CA PRO A 47 -7.85 1.94 -5.53
C PRO A 47 -8.80 0.76 -5.74
N LEU A 48 -8.41 -0.46 -5.37
CA LEU A 48 -9.27 -1.64 -5.47
C LEU A 48 -10.47 -1.55 -4.51
N LEU A 49 -10.24 -1.10 -3.27
CA LEU A 49 -11.29 -0.83 -2.29
C LEU A 49 -12.22 0.31 -2.74
N VAL A 50 -11.69 1.40 -3.30
CA VAL A 50 -12.50 2.50 -3.83
C VAL A 50 -13.35 2.04 -5.00
N PHE A 51 -12.78 1.28 -5.93
CA PHE A 51 -13.51 0.68 -7.04
C PHE A 51 -14.63 -0.23 -6.52
N PHE A 52 -14.32 -1.12 -5.58
CA PHE A 52 -15.29 -2.03 -4.99
C PHE A 52 -16.42 -1.28 -4.26
N ALA A 53 -16.10 -0.25 -3.46
CA ALA A 53 -17.09 0.58 -2.78
C ALA A 53 -18.02 1.30 -3.76
N THR A 54 -17.45 1.84 -4.85
CA THR A 54 -18.19 2.57 -5.87
C THR A 54 -19.12 1.63 -6.64
N THR A 55 -18.61 0.49 -7.10
CA THR A 55 -19.40 -0.51 -7.82
C THR A 55 -20.45 -1.17 -6.93
N HIS A 56 -20.15 -1.41 -5.64
CA HIS A 56 -21.13 -1.89 -4.66
C HIS A 56 -22.29 -0.89 -4.51
N THR A 57 -21.98 0.40 -4.38
CA THR A 57 -23.00 1.45 -4.20
C THR A 57 -23.85 1.63 -5.44
N ILE A 58 -23.21 1.77 -6.61
CA ILE A 58 -23.93 1.97 -7.86
C ILE A 58 -24.72 0.71 -8.22
N GLY A 59 -24.07 -0.45 -8.20
CA GLY A 59 -24.65 -1.73 -8.61
C GLY A 59 -25.71 -2.28 -7.66
N GLY A 60 -25.49 -2.17 -6.35
CA GLY A 60 -26.33 -2.77 -5.34
C GLY A 60 -27.44 -1.87 -4.80
N LEU A 61 -27.29 -0.54 -4.85
CA LEU A 61 -28.20 0.39 -4.18
C LEU A 61 -28.87 1.39 -5.13
N LEU A 62 -28.14 1.90 -6.13
CA LEU A 62 -28.62 3.01 -6.94
C LEU A 62 -29.23 2.58 -8.28
N LEU A 63 -28.71 1.52 -8.89
CA LEU A 63 -29.26 1.00 -10.14
C LEU A 63 -30.60 0.33 -9.88
N SER A 64 -31.64 0.84 -10.54
CA SER A 64 -32.92 0.16 -10.63
C SER A 64 -32.74 -1.08 -11.50
N ASN A 65 -32.77 -2.24 -10.86
CA ASN A 65 -32.72 -3.52 -11.56
C ASN A 65 -34.16 -4.02 -11.74
N ASP A 66 -34.47 -4.49 -12.95
CA ASP A 66 -35.70 -5.24 -13.17
C ASP A 66 -35.46 -6.67 -12.68
N PHE A 67 -36.14 -7.05 -11.60
CA PHE A 67 -36.03 -8.38 -11.00
C PHE A 67 -37.07 -9.35 -11.56
N GLY A 68 -37.78 -8.96 -12.63
CA GLY A 68 -38.94 -9.67 -13.15
C GLY A 68 -40.20 -9.42 -12.32
N VAL A 69 -41.33 -9.98 -12.75
CA VAL A 69 -42.65 -9.72 -12.16
C VAL A 69 -42.70 -10.03 -10.66
N GLU A 70 -42.20 -11.20 -10.26
CA GLU A 70 -42.18 -11.62 -8.85
C GLU A 70 -41.21 -10.78 -8.00
N GLY A 71 -40.01 -10.51 -8.51
CA GLY A 71 -39.01 -9.72 -7.80
C GLY A 71 -39.44 -8.26 -7.62
N ASN A 72 -40.07 -7.65 -8.62
CA ASN A 72 -40.61 -6.29 -8.52
C ASN A 72 -41.79 -6.21 -7.56
N ALA A 73 -42.64 -7.25 -7.50
CA ALA A 73 -43.71 -7.34 -6.51
C ALA A 73 -43.14 -7.44 -5.08
N LEU A 74 -42.11 -8.26 -4.86
CA LEU A 74 -41.41 -8.35 -3.58
C LEU A 74 -40.75 -7.01 -3.21
N PHE A 75 -40.05 -6.37 -4.14
CA PHE A 75 -39.41 -5.08 -3.92
C PHE A 75 -40.42 -4.00 -3.52
N SER A 76 -41.58 -3.95 -4.21
CA SER A 76 -42.69 -3.06 -3.84
C SER A 76 -43.27 -3.38 -2.45
N ALA A 77 -43.38 -4.66 -2.10
CA ALA A 77 -43.78 -5.07 -0.76
C ALA A 77 -42.77 -4.63 0.32
N MET A 78 -41.45 -4.74 0.07
CA MET A 78 -40.43 -4.30 1.02
C MET A 78 -40.50 -2.79 1.32
N GLN A 79 -40.96 -1.98 0.36
CA GLN A 79 -41.14 -0.54 0.53
C GLN A 79 -42.36 -0.16 1.37
N THR A 80 -43.31 -1.08 1.56
CA THR A 80 -44.56 -0.81 2.31
C THR A 80 -44.60 -1.52 3.66
N VAL A 81 -43.97 -2.69 3.76
CA VAL A 81 -43.83 -3.43 5.02
C VAL A 81 -42.87 -2.67 5.95
N SER A 82 -43.42 -2.13 7.03
CA SER A 82 -42.68 -1.42 8.07
C SER A 82 -42.70 -2.18 9.39
N PHE A 83 -41.58 -2.12 10.10
CA PHE A 83 -41.41 -2.70 11.43
C PHE A 83 -40.69 -1.70 12.35
N ASP A 84 -40.83 -1.90 13.66
CA ASP A 84 -40.10 -1.10 14.64
C ASP A 84 -38.68 -1.69 14.83
N PHE A 85 -37.68 -0.88 14.51
CA PHE A 85 -36.28 -1.23 14.72
C PHE A 85 -35.67 -0.27 15.73
N MET A 86 -35.42 -0.77 16.95
CA MET A 86 -34.85 0.00 18.06
C MET A 86 -35.64 1.30 18.37
N GLY A 87 -36.97 1.27 18.31
CA GLY A 87 -37.84 2.43 18.56
C GLY A 87 -38.00 3.37 17.36
N SER A 88 -37.43 3.03 16.20
CA SER A 88 -37.64 3.76 14.94
C SER A 88 -38.38 2.90 13.94
N ARG A 89 -39.54 3.39 13.46
CA ARG A 89 -40.30 2.72 12.41
C ARG A 89 -39.58 2.89 11.06
N ARG A 90 -39.15 1.77 10.47
CA ARG A 90 -38.49 1.73 9.15
C ARG A 90 -39.12 0.68 8.26
N THR A 91 -39.11 0.92 6.95
CA THR A 91 -39.52 -0.10 5.98
C THR A 91 -38.43 -1.15 5.85
N LEU A 92 -38.79 -2.36 5.41
CA LEU A 92 -37.81 -3.40 5.12
C LEU A 92 -36.79 -2.93 4.08
N HIS A 93 -37.25 -2.19 3.08
CA HIS A 93 -36.41 -1.51 2.10
C HIS A 93 -35.41 -0.54 2.75
N ASP A 94 -35.86 0.36 3.63
CA ASP A 94 -34.99 1.34 4.29
C ASP A 94 -33.91 0.67 5.16
N PHE A 95 -34.26 -0.44 5.83
CA PHE A 95 -33.32 -1.20 6.63
C PHE A 95 -32.18 -1.78 5.78
N TYR A 96 -32.50 -2.45 4.68
CA TYR A 96 -31.49 -3.01 3.77
C TYR A 96 -30.70 -1.93 3.03
N MET A 97 -31.33 -0.82 2.64
CA MET A 97 -30.62 0.34 2.07
C MET A 97 -29.63 0.93 3.08
N GLY A 98 -30.03 1.08 4.34
CA GLY A 98 -29.15 1.54 5.42
C GLY A 98 -27.97 0.59 5.65
N PHE A 99 -28.21 -0.72 5.64
CA PHE A 99 -27.16 -1.72 5.75
C PHE A 99 -26.15 -1.63 4.59
N GLY A 100 -26.64 -1.53 3.35
CA GLY A 100 -25.77 -1.38 2.18
C GLY A 100 -24.94 -0.09 2.21
N LEU A 101 -25.52 1.03 2.64
CA LEU A 101 -24.77 2.28 2.85
C LEU A 101 -23.71 2.13 3.96
N GLY A 102 -24.02 1.39 5.02
CA GLY A 102 -23.06 1.04 6.07
C GLY A 102 -21.85 0.27 5.52
N VAL A 103 -22.09 -0.72 4.65
CA VAL A 103 -21.02 -1.44 3.94
C VAL A 103 -20.19 -0.50 3.06
N THR A 104 -20.82 0.40 2.31
CA THR A 104 -20.10 1.41 1.50
C THR A 104 -19.19 2.29 2.36
N VAL A 105 -19.69 2.79 3.50
CA VAL A 105 -18.87 3.59 4.44
C VAL A 105 -17.70 2.76 4.98
N PHE A 106 -17.94 1.50 5.36
CA PHE A 106 -16.89 0.59 5.81
C PHE A 106 -15.80 0.38 4.75
N LEU A 107 -16.17 0.19 3.48
CA LEU A 107 -15.22 0.01 2.39
C LEU A 107 -14.41 1.27 2.10
N PHE A 108 -15.05 2.46 2.10
CA PHE A 108 -14.33 3.73 1.96
C PHE A 108 -13.42 4.02 3.14
N MET A 109 -13.85 3.73 4.37
CA MET A 109 -13.02 3.86 5.56
C MET A 109 -11.81 2.93 5.46
N SER A 110 -12.02 1.67 5.05
CA SER A 110 -10.95 0.71 4.78
C SER A 110 -9.97 1.23 3.72
N ALA A 111 -10.47 1.87 2.66
CA ALA A 111 -9.64 2.50 1.64
C ALA A 111 -8.80 3.65 2.23
N ALA A 112 -9.40 4.49 3.07
CA ALA A 112 -8.72 5.60 3.75
C ALA A 112 -7.63 5.09 4.71
N LEU A 113 -7.90 4.03 5.48
CA LEU A 113 -6.92 3.37 6.34
C LEU A 113 -5.76 2.79 5.52
N SER A 114 -6.07 2.06 4.45
CA SER A 114 -5.05 1.53 3.53
C SER A 114 -4.20 2.65 2.92
N TRP A 115 -4.82 3.75 2.51
CA TRP A 115 -4.11 4.91 2.00
C TRP A 115 -3.17 5.52 3.05
N ALA A 116 -3.66 5.70 4.28
CA ALA A 116 -2.86 6.23 5.38
C ALA A 116 -1.62 5.34 5.63
N LEU A 117 -1.81 4.02 5.75
CA LEU A 117 -0.73 3.04 5.93
C LEU A 117 0.30 3.10 4.78
N SER A 118 -0.17 3.29 3.55
CA SER A 118 0.70 3.46 2.37
C SER A 118 1.61 4.68 2.49
N VAL A 119 1.09 5.82 2.96
CA VAL A 119 1.85 7.05 3.14
C VAL A 119 2.90 6.90 4.26
N TYR A 120 2.54 6.28 5.38
CA TYR A 120 3.48 6.03 6.49
C TYR A 120 4.65 5.15 6.06
N SER A 121 4.37 4.04 5.38
CA SER A 121 5.41 3.15 4.85
C SER A 121 6.34 3.86 3.84
N SER A 122 5.80 4.74 2.99
CA SER A 122 6.60 5.51 2.04
C SER A 122 7.54 6.52 2.73
N ARG A 123 7.10 7.12 3.84
CA ARG A 123 7.89 8.08 4.62
C ARG A 123 9.00 7.39 5.42
N ALA A 124 8.72 6.24 6.01
CA ALA A 124 9.72 5.43 6.71
C ALA A 124 10.89 5.08 5.78
N ALA A 125 10.61 4.61 4.57
CA ALA A 125 11.63 4.28 3.58
C ALA A 125 12.50 5.48 3.16
N ALA A 126 11.91 6.67 3.00
CA ALA A 126 12.63 7.89 2.66
C ALA A 126 13.57 8.35 3.80
N GLY A 127 13.15 8.18 5.06
CA GLY A 127 13.97 8.48 6.23
C GLY A 127 15.22 7.61 6.32
N THR A 128 15.08 6.30 6.09
CA THR A 128 16.20 5.36 6.06
C THR A 128 17.18 5.69 4.93
N MET A 129 16.68 6.10 3.75
CA MET A 129 17.53 6.46 2.60
C MET A 129 18.38 7.71 2.86
N LEU A 130 17.83 8.73 3.54
CA LEU A 130 18.58 9.95 3.90
C LEU A 130 19.67 9.68 4.95
N LEU A 131 19.45 8.74 5.87
CA LEU A 131 20.46 8.29 6.84
C LEU A 131 21.58 7.47 6.20
N SER A 132 21.32 6.82 5.07
CA SER A 132 22.30 6.03 4.31
C SER A 132 23.17 6.87 3.36
N SER A 133 22.89 8.16 3.20
CA SER A 133 23.74 9.06 2.41
C SER A 133 25.09 9.23 3.12
N PRO A 134 26.23 8.87 2.50
CA PRO A 134 27.52 9.06 3.14
C PRO A 134 27.74 10.55 3.32
N ARG A 135 27.73 10.98 4.59
CA ARG A 135 28.18 12.29 5.04
C ARG A 135 29.55 12.54 4.44
N ARG A 136 29.61 13.35 3.37
CA ARG A 136 30.85 13.86 2.80
C ARG A 136 31.52 14.67 3.91
N GLU A 137 32.49 14.07 4.60
CA GLU A 137 33.27 14.74 5.63
C GLU A 137 34.11 15.85 4.99
N THR A 138 33.59 17.07 4.96
CA THR A 138 34.47 18.24 5.00
C THR A 138 34.94 18.40 6.44
N LYS A 139 36.08 17.76 6.72
CA LYS A 139 36.89 17.93 7.91
C LYS A 139 37.38 19.38 8.00
N ALA A 140 36.68 20.22 8.73
CA ALA A 140 37.26 21.38 9.44
C ALA A 140 36.24 21.94 10.44
N GLU A 141 36.69 22.04 11.69
CA GLU A 141 36.14 22.87 12.77
C GLU A 141 34.70 22.58 13.26
N ALA A 142 34.58 22.07 14.48
CA ALA A 142 34.58 22.95 15.64
C ALA A 142 34.44 22.15 16.95
N ARG A 143 35.15 22.69 17.93
CA ARG A 143 35.39 22.23 19.28
C ARG A 143 34.18 22.53 20.19
N LYS A 144 33.79 21.52 20.97
CA LYS A 144 33.28 21.57 22.36
C LYS A 144 32.04 22.44 22.63
N VAL A 145 30.89 21.78 22.86
CA VAL A 145 29.94 22.14 23.93
C VAL A 145 29.37 20.84 24.49
N ASP A 146 29.76 20.54 25.73
CA ASP A 146 29.06 19.63 26.62
C ASP A 146 27.75 20.31 27.03
N ASP A 147 26.60 19.66 26.81
CA ASP A 147 25.38 19.73 27.66
C ASP A 147 24.17 19.09 26.93
N VAL A 148 23.21 18.64 27.74
CA VAL A 148 21.87 18.11 27.39
C VAL A 148 21.76 16.58 27.27
N HIS A 149 21.97 15.92 28.40
CA HIS A 149 21.59 14.52 28.67
C HIS A 149 20.10 14.36 29.06
N GLY A 150 19.19 15.17 28.50
CA GLY A 150 17.79 15.28 28.95
C GLY A 150 16.68 14.91 27.96
N ASN A 151 16.97 14.79 26.65
CA ASN A 151 15.92 14.68 25.62
C ASN A 151 15.78 13.30 24.96
N MET A 152 16.61 12.30 25.28
CA MET A 152 16.55 10.99 24.59
C MET A 152 15.41 10.06 25.06
N ALA A 153 14.83 10.28 26.23
CA ALA A 153 13.83 9.35 26.79
C ALA A 153 12.37 9.62 26.35
N ILE A 154 12.09 10.79 25.75
CA ILE A 154 10.71 11.18 25.39
C ILE A 154 10.30 10.67 23.99
N GLY A 155 11.23 10.57 23.04
CA GLY A 155 10.93 10.07 21.68
C GLY A 155 10.70 8.55 21.61
N SER A 156 11.45 7.77 22.39
CA SER A 156 11.35 6.30 22.33
C SER A 156 9.98 5.75 22.77
N LYS A 157 9.31 6.39 23.74
CA LYS A 157 8.00 5.95 24.21
C LYS A 157 6.88 6.24 23.22
N SER A 158 6.92 7.38 22.51
CA SER A 158 5.92 7.71 21.50
C SER A 158 6.05 6.83 20.26
N ASP A 159 7.28 6.48 19.88
CA ASP A 159 7.53 5.66 18.69
C ASP A 159 7.06 4.22 18.92
N LEU A 160 7.31 3.65 20.11
CA LEU A 160 6.81 2.33 20.48
C LEU A 160 5.28 2.24 20.42
N SER A 161 4.58 3.25 20.95
CA SER A 161 3.12 3.28 20.94
C SER A 161 2.53 3.43 19.53
N LEU A 162 3.22 4.14 18.62
CA LEU A 162 2.76 4.34 17.26
C LEU A 162 2.89 3.07 16.42
N GLU A 163 4.00 2.34 16.55
CA GLU A 163 4.20 1.06 15.85
C GLU A 163 3.19 0.00 16.31
N GLU A 164 2.89 -0.06 17.61
CA GLU A 164 1.82 -0.91 18.16
C GLU A 164 0.45 -0.57 17.56
N LEU A 165 0.11 0.73 17.47
CA LEU A 165 -1.14 1.19 16.87
C LEU A 165 -1.21 0.87 15.37
N LEU A 166 -0.12 1.07 14.62
CA LEU A 166 -0.06 0.74 13.20
C LEU A 166 -0.23 -0.78 13.00
N SER A 167 0.46 -1.60 13.79
CA SER A 167 0.32 -3.05 13.75
C SER A 167 -1.11 -3.49 14.05
N ALA A 168 -1.72 -2.97 15.13
CA ALA A 168 -3.11 -3.25 15.47
C ALA A 168 -4.07 -2.83 14.35
N LEU A 169 -3.85 -1.66 13.74
CA LEU A 169 -4.68 -1.15 12.65
C LEU A 169 -4.60 -2.05 11.41
N LYS A 170 -3.42 -2.56 11.06
CA LYS A 170 -3.23 -3.52 9.96
C LYS A 170 -4.02 -4.80 10.19
N TRP A 171 -3.93 -5.37 11.40
CA TRP A 171 -4.66 -6.58 11.77
C TRP A 171 -6.17 -6.37 11.78
N ILE A 172 -6.66 -5.26 12.33
CA ILE A 172 -8.09 -4.93 12.32
C ILE A 172 -8.60 -4.77 10.89
N LEU A 173 -7.84 -4.08 10.03
CA LEU A 173 -8.18 -3.90 8.62
C LEU A 173 -8.22 -5.24 7.88
N PHE A 174 -7.25 -6.13 8.13
CA PHE A 174 -7.24 -7.46 7.54
C PHE A 174 -8.40 -8.33 8.02
N LEU A 175 -8.61 -8.45 9.33
CA LEU A 175 -9.69 -9.30 9.90
C LEU A 175 -11.07 -8.83 9.43
N SER A 176 -11.31 -7.52 9.40
CA SER A 176 -12.59 -6.98 8.93
C SER A 176 -12.83 -7.26 7.44
N ASN A 177 -11.81 -7.15 6.58
CA ASN A 177 -11.93 -7.49 5.16
C ASN A 177 -11.99 -9.00 4.92
N PHE A 178 -11.36 -9.81 5.76
CA PHE A 178 -11.47 -11.28 5.72
C PHE A 178 -12.89 -11.75 6.10
N ALA A 179 -13.48 -11.17 7.14
CA ALA A 179 -14.88 -11.42 7.47
C ALA A 179 -15.81 -11.02 6.31
N ASN A 180 -15.55 -9.88 5.66
CA ASN A 180 -16.28 -9.46 4.47
C ASN A 180 -16.12 -10.46 3.31
N MET A 181 -14.92 -10.97 3.08
CA MET A 181 -14.67 -12.04 2.10
C MET A 181 -15.54 -13.26 2.38
N LEU A 182 -15.60 -13.74 3.63
CA LEU A 182 -16.45 -14.89 4.00
C LEU A 182 -17.93 -14.62 3.74
N LEU A 183 -18.42 -13.42 4.05
CA LEU A 183 -19.80 -13.03 3.74
C LEU A 183 -20.06 -13.05 2.22
N CYS A 184 -19.10 -12.63 1.41
CA CYS A 184 -19.21 -12.73 -0.05
C CYS A 184 -19.35 -14.17 -0.55
N TYR A 185 -18.64 -15.14 0.06
CA TYR A 185 -18.76 -16.54 -0.33
C TYR A 185 -20.10 -17.18 0.03
N VAL A 186 -20.76 -16.70 1.08
CA VAL A 186 -22.03 -17.27 1.55
C VAL A 186 -23.23 -16.63 0.83
N TYR A 187 -23.20 -15.32 0.61
CA TYR A 187 -24.39 -14.56 0.23
C TYR A 187 -24.31 -13.89 -1.15
N PHE A 188 -23.12 -13.79 -1.75
CA PHE A 188 -22.93 -13.03 -2.99
C PHE A 188 -22.49 -13.91 -4.16
N PHE A 189 -22.51 -13.30 -5.34
CA PHE A 189 -22.12 -13.90 -6.61
C PHE A 189 -20.61 -13.69 -6.89
N ILE A 190 -20.11 -14.27 -7.99
CA ILE A 190 -18.67 -14.44 -8.25
C ILE A 190 -17.84 -13.14 -8.24
N PRO A 191 -18.25 -12.02 -8.85
CA PRO A 191 -17.41 -10.81 -8.91
C PRO A 191 -17.08 -10.22 -7.53
N PRO A 192 -18.03 -10.00 -6.60
CA PRO A 192 -17.69 -9.61 -5.23
C PRO A 192 -16.77 -10.61 -4.50
N MET A 193 -16.92 -11.91 -4.74
CA MET A 193 -16.04 -12.93 -4.15
C MET A 193 -14.58 -12.76 -4.62
N VAL A 194 -14.37 -12.60 -5.92
CA VAL A 194 -13.03 -12.45 -6.50
C VAL A 194 -12.36 -11.19 -5.98
N VAL A 195 -13.06 -10.05 -6.04
CA VAL A 195 -12.50 -8.76 -5.60
C VAL A 195 -12.16 -8.78 -4.10
N SER A 196 -13.05 -9.31 -3.26
CA SER A 196 -12.82 -9.39 -1.81
C SER A 196 -11.68 -10.34 -1.46
N THR A 197 -11.53 -11.44 -2.21
CA THR A 197 -10.40 -12.38 -2.03
C THR A 197 -9.07 -11.70 -2.33
N VAL A 198 -9.00 -10.92 -3.42
CA VAL A 198 -7.78 -10.17 -3.77
C VAL A 198 -7.45 -9.14 -2.70
N ILE A 199 -8.44 -8.35 -2.23
CA ILE A 199 -8.24 -7.36 -1.15
C ILE A 199 -7.73 -8.04 0.13
N ALA A 200 -8.38 -9.12 0.56
CA ALA A 200 -8.00 -9.85 1.76
C ALA A 200 -6.59 -10.46 1.64
N ALA A 201 -6.25 -11.02 0.48
CA ALA A 201 -4.91 -11.57 0.22
C ALA A 201 -3.83 -10.48 0.27
N LEU A 202 -4.07 -9.31 -0.33
CA LEU A 202 -3.14 -8.18 -0.32
C LEU A 202 -2.90 -7.64 1.09
N LEU A 203 -3.96 -7.50 1.90
CA LEU A 203 -3.86 -7.06 3.30
C LEU A 203 -3.20 -8.12 4.19
N GLY A 204 -3.55 -9.38 3.99
CA GLY A 204 -2.99 -10.51 4.75
C GLY A 204 -1.51 -10.71 4.47
N TRP A 205 -1.07 -10.48 3.22
CA TRP A 205 0.34 -10.54 2.85
C TRP A 205 1.20 -9.56 3.65
N GLU A 206 0.72 -8.34 3.88
CA GLU A 206 1.44 -7.35 4.68
C GLU A 206 1.49 -7.73 6.17
N CYS A 207 0.39 -8.24 6.73
CA CYS A 207 0.36 -8.71 8.11
C CYS A 207 1.33 -9.89 8.32
N PHE A 208 1.40 -10.80 7.35
CA PHE A 208 2.30 -11.94 7.40
C PHE A 208 3.77 -11.50 7.29
N LYS A 209 4.08 -10.53 6.42
CA LYS A 209 5.44 -10.00 6.27
C LYS A 209 5.94 -9.35 7.55
N ASP A 210 5.10 -8.55 8.22
CA ASP A 210 5.44 -7.91 9.49
C ASP A 210 5.60 -8.92 10.64
N TRP A 211 4.93 -10.07 10.58
CA TRP A 211 5.07 -11.13 11.57
C TRP A 211 6.36 -11.96 11.38
N ALA A 212 6.78 -12.15 10.13
CA ALA A 212 7.94 -12.95 9.78
C ALA A 212 9.29 -12.21 9.91
N SER A 213 9.26 -10.88 10.01
CA SER A 213 10.43 -9.98 10.18
C SER A 213 10.74 -9.70 11.64
#